data_AF-T0R2V6-F1
#
_entry.id   AF-T0R2V6-F1
#
_cell.length_a   1.000
_cell.length_b   1.000
_cell.length_c   1.000
_cell.angle_alpha   90.00
_cell.angle_beta   90.00
_cell.angle_gamma   90.00
#
_symmetry.space_group_name_H-M   'P 1'
#
loop_
_entity.id
_entity.type
_entity.pdbx_description
1 polymer ?
#
loop_
_entity_poly.entity_id
_entity_poly.type
_entity_poly.pdbx_seq_one_letter_code
_entity_poly.pdbx_strand_id
1 'polypeptide(L)'
;MSDYCVRCKHGSNASLDESYVNVHASAMNPAMSTRDASLSHADVSSHVKKMQRLHVVADGVATASLTSPQAFCTDCLHLLTTMLEKNNENARYEKRVLASFLSSTPKTKSPPPVRRRTHHDRLMQSMRDERVRIEADLERLELEMAELEYDEMAVWASIDDRMWALAAQRELRDMEIARVATMEQRARAIRRLNVASDAFYIWHKGPFGTINGFSMGRLPTQHTDWHEINAAWGEATLLLQHIAECLGVAFHRYRLVPLGNASKVIRLQRPEMEYHLHGSDQDAFPESFFNLGIAAWLDCLGHLETWVLERDLSFRLPYKITASDVGNFSLLFLRDDEAWTKASKNALTNLKWLLAWSAKPLPATS
;
A
#
# COMPACT_ATOMS: atom_id res chain seq x y z
N MET A 1 49.59 -46.71 7.41
CA MET A 1 48.27 -46.69 8.07
C MET A 1 48.00 -48.10 8.50
N SER A 2 47.59 -48.26 9.74
CA SER A 2 47.74 -49.46 10.54
C SER A 2 46.77 -50.58 10.14
N ASP A 3 47.29 -51.79 9.99
CA ASP A 3 46.52 -53.01 9.71
C ASP A 3 45.75 -53.41 10.96
N TYR A 4 44.51 -52.94 11.09
CA TYR A 4 43.60 -53.32 12.17
C TYR A 4 42.55 -54.30 11.65
N CYS A 5 42.42 -55.44 12.32
CA CYS A 5 41.25 -56.32 12.18
C CYS A 5 40.00 -55.53 12.60
N VAL A 6 38.99 -55.45 11.73
CA VAL A 6 37.77 -54.63 11.95
C VAL A 6 36.99 -55.07 13.19
N ARG A 7 37.25 -56.27 13.72
CA ARG A 7 36.56 -56.82 14.89
C ARG A 7 37.42 -56.92 16.17
N CYS A 8 38.75 -57.05 16.06
CA CYS A 8 39.63 -57.02 17.23
C CYS A 8 40.67 -55.89 17.10
N LYS A 9 40.42 -54.77 17.79
CA LYS A 9 41.46 -53.78 18.07
C LYS A 9 42.46 -54.40 19.05
N HIS A 10 43.57 -54.95 18.58
CA HIS A 10 44.66 -55.36 19.48
C HIS A 10 45.32 -54.11 20.07
N GLY A 11 44.96 -53.76 21.32
CA GLY A 11 45.54 -52.62 22.03
C GLY A 11 44.72 -52.05 23.19
N SER A 12 44.04 -52.87 23.99
CA SER A 12 43.64 -52.56 25.38
C SER A 12 42.95 -53.77 25.99
N ASN A 13 43.41 -54.22 27.16
CA ASN A 13 42.80 -55.28 27.97
C ASN A 13 41.30 -55.07 28.19
N ALA A 14 40.51 -56.13 27.94
CA ALA A 14 39.19 -56.47 28.50
C ALA A 14 38.06 -55.43 28.29
N SER A 15 36.85 -55.73 27.79
CA SER A 15 36.02 -56.92 27.74
C SER A 15 35.07 -56.74 26.55
N LEU A 16 35.13 -57.59 25.53
CA LEU A 16 34.20 -57.53 24.40
C LEU A 16 32.95 -58.34 24.76
N ASP A 17 32.04 -57.67 25.46
CA ASP A 17 30.64 -58.08 25.51
C ASP A 17 30.09 -58.22 24.08
N GLU A 18 29.23 -59.21 23.94
CA GLU A 18 28.61 -59.71 22.72
C GLU A 18 28.08 -58.58 21.81
N SER A 19 28.89 -58.15 20.83
CA SER A 19 28.38 -57.44 19.67
C SER A 19 27.69 -58.44 18.75
N TYR A 20 26.41 -58.63 19.07
CA TYR A 20 25.41 -59.42 18.39
C TYR A 20 25.28 -58.95 16.93
N VAL A 21 25.95 -59.62 16.00
CA VAL A 21 25.56 -59.52 14.59
C VAL A 21 24.26 -60.30 14.46
N ASN A 22 23.15 -59.56 14.56
CA ASN A 22 21.80 -60.10 14.46
C ASN A 22 21.53 -60.53 13.01
N VAL A 23 22.00 -61.71 12.62
CA VAL A 23 21.65 -62.31 11.31
C VAL A 23 20.16 -62.76 11.29
N HIS A 24 19.43 -62.58 12.39
CA HIS A 24 17.99 -62.83 12.51
C HIS A 24 17.10 -61.63 12.10
N ALA A 25 17.64 -60.56 11.48
CA ALA A 25 16.83 -59.47 10.93
C ALA A 25 16.11 -59.86 9.61
N SER A 26 15.25 -60.87 9.70
CA SER A 26 14.09 -61.07 8.83
C SER A 26 12.94 -61.56 9.71
N ALA A 27 12.73 -60.85 10.83
CA ALA A 27 11.57 -60.99 11.67
C ALA A 27 10.48 -60.04 11.17
N MET A 28 9.48 -60.62 10.51
CA MET A 28 8.07 -60.25 10.55
C MET A 28 7.70 -58.76 10.46
N ASN A 29 7.36 -58.30 9.26
CA ASN A 29 6.48 -57.16 9.07
C ASN A 29 5.01 -57.67 9.20
N PRO A 30 4.19 -57.20 10.17
CA PRO A 30 2.87 -57.78 10.43
C PRO A 30 1.75 -57.34 9.47
N ALA A 31 2.07 -56.85 8.27
CA ALA A 31 1.09 -56.28 7.34
C ALA A 31 1.19 -56.85 5.91
N MET A 32 1.46 -58.16 5.76
CA MET A 32 1.27 -58.83 4.47
C MET A 32 0.15 -59.87 4.52
N SER A 33 -0.81 -59.61 3.65
CA SER A 33 -2.03 -60.33 3.31
C SER A 33 -1.97 -61.85 3.42
N THR A 34 -3.10 -62.39 3.89
CA THR A 34 -3.47 -63.78 4.17
C THR A 34 -3.51 -64.72 2.95
N ARG A 35 -2.56 -64.62 2.01
CA ARG A 35 -2.49 -65.46 0.81
C ARG A 35 -1.13 -66.14 0.60
N ASP A 36 -0.52 -66.72 1.63
CA ASP A 36 0.54 -67.73 1.47
C ASP A 36 0.78 -68.51 2.79
N ALA A 37 -0.28 -69.14 3.30
CA ALA A 37 -0.19 -70.06 4.46
C ALA A 37 0.18 -71.49 4.02
N SER A 38 1.16 -71.63 3.13
CA SER A 38 1.70 -72.92 2.67
C SER A 38 3.20 -72.86 2.43
N LEU A 39 3.96 -72.39 3.43
CA LEU A 39 5.42 -72.44 3.39
C LEU A 39 5.89 -73.81 3.88
N SER A 40 6.03 -74.67 2.88
CA SER A 40 6.51 -76.03 2.88
C SER A 40 7.92 -76.17 3.44
N HIS A 41 8.19 -77.35 4.00
CA HIS A 41 9.46 -77.95 4.43
C HIS A 41 10.69 -77.69 3.50
N ALA A 42 10.46 -77.19 2.28
CA ALA A 42 11.44 -76.69 1.33
C ALA A 42 12.25 -75.48 1.83
N ASP A 43 11.66 -74.56 2.60
CA ASP A 43 12.35 -73.32 3.01
C ASP A 43 13.40 -73.54 4.10
N VAL A 44 13.15 -74.43 5.06
CA VAL A 44 14.16 -74.81 6.07
C VAL A 44 15.35 -75.51 5.42
N SER A 45 15.10 -76.33 4.38
CA SER A 45 16.18 -76.94 3.58
C SER A 45 16.95 -75.92 2.75
N SER A 46 16.31 -74.84 2.29
CA SER A 46 16.97 -73.76 1.55
C SER A 46 17.87 -72.94 2.48
N HIS A 47 17.42 -72.69 3.71
CA HIS A 47 18.16 -71.97 4.74
C HIS A 47 19.42 -72.74 5.17
N VAL A 48 19.31 -74.05 5.43
CA VAL A 48 20.47 -74.91 5.76
C VAL A 48 21.47 -74.97 4.61
N LYS A 49 21.02 -75.04 3.35
CA LYS A 49 21.90 -74.99 2.17
C LYS A 49 22.61 -73.64 2.05
N LYS A 50 21.93 -72.54 2.34
CA LYS A 50 22.51 -71.18 2.34
C LYS A 50 23.59 -71.05 3.41
N MET A 51 23.35 -71.56 4.61
CA MET A 51 24.35 -71.59 5.69
C MET A 51 25.56 -72.47 5.37
N GLN A 52 25.38 -73.67 4.78
CA GLN A 52 26.50 -74.51 4.35
C GLN A 52 27.37 -73.83 3.29
N ARG A 53 26.76 -73.11 2.33
CA ARG A 53 27.51 -72.35 1.31
C ARG A 53 28.35 -71.25 1.94
N LEU A 54 27.81 -70.52 2.93
CA LEU A 54 28.56 -69.49 3.66
C LEU A 54 29.75 -70.06 4.43
N HIS A 55 29.60 -71.25 5.02
CA HIS A 55 30.67 -71.94 5.73
C HIS A 55 31.82 -72.36 4.79
N VAL A 56 31.50 -72.92 3.62
CA VAL A 56 32.49 -73.27 2.58
C VAL A 56 33.23 -72.02 2.07
N VAL A 57 32.53 -70.90 1.90
CA VAL A 57 33.17 -69.63 1.50
C VAL A 57 34.09 -69.11 2.61
N ALA A 58 33.71 -69.22 3.88
CA ALA A 58 34.56 -68.80 5.00
C ALA A 58 35.85 -69.64 5.10
N ASP A 59 35.76 -70.97 4.95
CA ASP A 59 36.93 -71.86 4.92
C ASP A 59 37.82 -71.65 3.69
N GLY A 60 37.20 -71.37 2.53
CA GLY A 60 37.93 -71.03 1.31
C GLY A 60 38.74 -69.74 1.45
N VAL A 61 38.22 -68.76 2.19
CA VAL A 61 38.95 -67.53 2.53
C VAL A 61 40.05 -67.77 3.57
N ALA A 62 39.89 -68.76 4.47
CA ALA A 62 40.90 -69.13 5.47
C ALA A 62 42.15 -69.81 4.85
N THR A 63 41.95 -70.58 3.77
CA THR A 63 42.98 -71.44 3.18
C THR A 63 43.68 -70.83 1.96
N ALA A 64 43.10 -69.79 1.35
CA ALA A 64 43.70 -69.07 0.24
C ALA A 64 44.83 -68.13 0.71
N SER A 65 46.08 -68.51 0.42
CA SER A 65 47.23 -67.61 0.56
C SER A 65 47.24 -66.61 -0.61
N LEU A 66 47.16 -65.31 -0.26
CA LEU A 66 47.57 -64.12 -1.01
C LEU A 66 46.53 -63.32 -1.83
N THR A 67 46.67 -61.99 -1.68
CA THR A 67 46.20 -60.86 -2.53
C THR A 67 44.82 -60.23 -2.30
N SER A 68 44.37 -60.10 -1.05
CA SER A 68 43.33 -59.12 -0.67
C SER A 68 43.43 -58.82 0.83
N PRO A 69 43.17 -57.58 1.34
CA PRO A 69 43.28 -57.29 2.76
C PRO A 69 42.35 -58.22 3.56
N GLN A 70 42.94 -59.07 4.42
CA GLN A 70 42.21 -60.02 5.26
C GLN A 70 41.28 -59.26 6.21
N ALA A 71 39.96 -59.34 5.97
CA ALA A 71 38.95 -58.63 6.76
C ALA A 71 38.81 -59.16 8.20
N PHE A 72 39.37 -60.33 8.51
CA PHE A 72 39.38 -60.94 9.84
C PHE A 72 40.74 -61.59 10.12
N CYS A 73 41.23 -61.51 11.36
CA CYS A 73 42.38 -62.32 11.79
C CYS A 73 41.97 -63.80 11.95
N THR A 74 42.95 -64.70 11.94
CA THR A 74 42.77 -66.16 12.07
C THR A 74 41.93 -66.54 13.30
N ASP A 75 42.11 -65.85 14.43
CA ASP A 75 41.38 -66.14 15.66
C ASP A 75 39.90 -65.70 15.58
N CYS A 76 39.64 -64.56 14.94
CA CYS A 76 38.27 -64.10 14.69
C CYS A 76 37.55 -64.97 13.65
N LEU A 77 38.28 -65.50 12.68
CA LEU A 77 37.74 -66.42 11.69
C LEU A 77 37.38 -67.77 12.33
N HIS A 78 38.24 -68.29 13.21
CA HIS A 78 37.98 -69.52 13.96
C HIS A 78 36.76 -69.39 14.90
N LEU A 79 36.59 -68.23 15.55
CA LEU A 79 35.40 -67.94 16.35
C LEU A 79 34.11 -67.89 15.48
N LEU A 80 34.20 -67.36 14.26
CA LEU A 80 33.07 -67.33 13.34
C LEU A 80 32.69 -68.73 12.86
N THR A 81 33.66 -69.56 12.48
CA THR A 81 33.40 -70.93 12.04
C THR A 81 32.80 -71.79 13.15
N THR A 82 33.34 -71.72 14.37
CA THR A 82 32.78 -72.44 15.53
C THR A 82 31.34 -71.99 15.86
N MET A 83 31.03 -70.69 15.76
CA MET A 83 29.67 -70.19 15.93
C MET A 83 28.72 -70.70 14.84
N LEU A 84 29.18 -70.75 13.58
CA LEU A 84 28.40 -71.25 12.45
C LEU A 84 28.14 -72.76 12.56
N GLU A 85 29.12 -73.54 13.02
CA GLU A 85 28.97 -74.98 13.28
C GLU A 85 27.89 -75.24 14.34
N LYS A 86 27.96 -74.53 15.48
CA LYS A 86 26.97 -74.65 16.57
C LYS A 86 25.55 -74.30 16.10
N ASN A 87 25.40 -73.24 15.30
CA ASN A 87 24.10 -72.88 14.73
C ASN A 87 23.57 -73.94 13.76
N ASN A 88 24.44 -74.59 13.00
CA ASN A 88 24.05 -75.65 12.07
C ASN A 88 23.56 -76.91 12.83
N GLU A 89 24.21 -77.24 13.95
CA GLU A 89 23.77 -78.33 14.82
C GLU A 89 22.39 -78.06 15.45
N ASN A 90 22.15 -76.83 15.93
CA ASN A 90 20.86 -76.41 16.47
C ASN A 90 19.73 -76.52 15.42
N ALA A 91 19.94 -76.00 14.20
CA ALA A 91 18.95 -76.09 13.13
C ALA A 91 18.66 -77.56 12.73
N ARG A 92 19.67 -78.42 12.75
CA ARG A 92 19.51 -79.87 12.51
C ARG A 92 18.76 -80.57 13.64
N TYR A 93 18.86 -80.07 14.87
CA TYR A 93 18.10 -80.57 16.02
C TYR A 93 16.62 -80.17 15.93
N GLU A 94 16.30 -78.89 15.68
CA GLU A 94 14.91 -78.42 15.52
C GLU A 94 14.17 -79.17 14.41
N LYS A 95 14.83 -79.37 13.26
CA LYS A 95 14.26 -80.16 12.17
C LYS A 95 13.93 -81.59 12.59
N ARG A 96 14.79 -82.23 13.40
CA ARG A 96 14.55 -83.60 13.91
C ARG A 96 13.33 -83.64 14.85
N VAL A 97 13.14 -82.63 15.69
CA VAL A 97 11.99 -82.52 16.61
C VAL A 97 10.69 -82.23 15.86
N LEU A 98 10.68 -81.30 14.90
CA LEU A 98 9.47 -81.01 14.10
C LEU A 98 9.06 -82.20 13.23
N ALA A 99 10.03 -82.92 12.67
CA ALA A 99 9.77 -84.13 11.91
C ALA A 99 9.18 -85.24 12.81
N SER A 100 9.68 -85.41 14.05
CA SER A 100 9.10 -86.37 14.98
C SER A 100 7.67 -85.97 15.39
N PHE A 101 7.40 -84.68 15.60
CA PHE A 101 6.07 -84.16 15.93
C PHE A 101 5.05 -84.41 14.80
N LEU A 102 5.38 -84.06 13.55
CA LEU A 102 4.49 -84.30 12.40
C LEU A 102 4.23 -85.79 12.18
N SER A 103 5.24 -86.64 12.39
CA SER A 103 5.08 -88.10 12.29
C SER A 103 4.24 -88.71 13.42
N SER A 104 4.13 -88.02 14.56
CA SER A 104 3.35 -88.46 15.73
C SER A 104 1.90 -87.98 15.73
N THR A 105 1.51 -87.08 14.82
CA THR A 105 0.10 -86.66 14.67
C THR A 105 -0.70 -87.68 13.86
N PRO A 106 -1.76 -88.31 14.43
CA PRO A 106 -2.57 -89.26 13.67
C PRO A 106 -3.45 -88.52 12.64
N LYS A 107 -3.43 -88.98 11.38
CA LYS A 107 -4.27 -88.45 10.29
C LYS A 107 -5.76 -88.73 10.60
N THR A 108 -6.52 -87.72 11.02
CA THR A 108 -7.98 -87.77 11.14
C THR A 108 -8.66 -87.51 9.78
N LYS A 109 -9.68 -88.32 9.44
CA LYS A 109 -10.47 -88.24 8.20
C LYS A 109 -11.47 -87.06 8.21
N SER A 110 -11.65 -86.38 7.09
CA SER A 110 -12.55 -85.22 6.88
C SER A 110 -14.04 -85.59 6.67
N PRO A 111 -15.04 -84.73 7.05
CA PRO A 111 -16.47 -84.94 6.75
C PRO A 111 -16.96 -84.25 5.44
N PRO A 112 -18.16 -84.58 4.88
CA PRO A 112 -18.56 -84.25 3.49
C PRO A 112 -19.48 -82.99 3.31
N PRO A 113 -19.61 -82.38 2.09
CA PRO A 113 -20.41 -81.15 1.84
C PRO A 113 -21.33 -81.16 0.59
N VAL A 114 -22.66 -80.84 0.64
CA VAL A 114 -23.44 -80.57 -0.61
C VAL A 114 -24.56 -79.49 -0.59
N ARG A 115 -25.27 -79.14 0.50
CA ARG A 115 -26.45 -78.23 0.38
C ARG A 115 -26.21 -76.71 0.33
N ARG A 116 -25.01 -76.21 0.66
CA ARG A 116 -24.71 -74.76 0.74
C ARG A 116 -24.35 -74.09 -0.60
N ARG A 117 -24.12 -74.85 -1.66
CA ARG A 117 -23.59 -74.32 -2.94
C ARG A 117 -24.63 -73.49 -3.72
N THR A 118 -25.87 -73.96 -3.86
CA THR A 118 -26.88 -73.31 -4.72
C THR A 118 -27.35 -71.92 -4.27
N HIS A 119 -27.50 -71.68 -2.97
CA HIS A 119 -27.85 -70.35 -2.44
C HIS A 119 -26.67 -69.37 -2.57
N HIS A 120 -25.46 -69.87 -2.34
CA HIS A 120 -24.25 -69.10 -2.52
C HIS A 120 -24.05 -68.69 -3.99
N ASP A 121 -24.30 -69.59 -4.93
CA ASP A 121 -24.19 -69.33 -6.37
C ASP A 121 -25.19 -68.26 -6.83
N ARG A 122 -26.45 -68.30 -6.36
CA ARG A 122 -27.46 -67.26 -6.67
C ARG A 122 -27.09 -65.88 -6.11
N LEU A 123 -26.59 -65.83 -4.87
CA LEU A 123 -26.12 -64.57 -4.26
C LEU A 123 -24.92 -64.00 -5.00
N MET A 124 -23.97 -64.86 -5.39
CA MET A 124 -22.82 -64.47 -6.21
C MET A 124 -23.24 -63.96 -7.59
N GLN A 125 -24.30 -64.52 -8.18
CA GLN A 125 -24.88 -64.03 -9.43
C GLN A 125 -25.49 -62.63 -9.25
N SER A 126 -26.31 -62.42 -8.21
CA SER A 126 -26.91 -61.11 -7.90
C SER A 126 -25.86 -60.03 -7.69
N MET A 127 -24.80 -60.33 -6.93
CA MET A 127 -23.68 -59.41 -6.69
C MET A 127 -22.91 -59.08 -7.98
N ARG A 128 -22.83 -60.01 -8.94
CA ARG A 128 -22.20 -59.78 -10.25
C ARG A 128 -23.08 -58.88 -11.11
N ASP A 129 -24.38 -59.16 -11.17
CA ASP A 129 -25.33 -58.33 -11.93
C ASP A 129 -25.38 -56.91 -11.38
N GLU A 130 -25.28 -56.75 -10.06
CA GLU A 130 -25.25 -55.45 -9.38
C GLU A 130 -23.92 -54.72 -9.62
N ARG A 131 -22.78 -55.43 -9.64
CA ARG A 131 -21.49 -54.86 -10.06
C ARG A 131 -21.55 -54.31 -11.49
N VAL A 132 -22.13 -55.06 -12.43
CA VAL A 132 -22.26 -54.62 -13.83
C VAL A 132 -23.13 -53.36 -13.94
N ARG A 133 -24.21 -53.27 -13.15
CA ARG A 133 -25.04 -52.06 -13.10
C ARG A 133 -24.27 -50.85 -12.55
N ILE A 134 -23.55 -51.05 -11.45
CA ILE A 134 -22.75 -50.00 -10.83
C ILE A 134 -21.62 -49.55 -11.77
N GLU A 135 -20.97 -50.47 -12.48
CA GLU A 135 -19.94 -50.15 -13.48
C GLU A 135 -20.54 -49.32 -14.64
N ALA A 136 -21.71 -49.69 -15.15
CA ALA A 136 -22.40 -48.91 -16.20
C ALA A 136 -22.88 -47.52 -15.71
N ASP A 137 -23.34 -47.42 -14.46
CA ASP A 137 -23.73 -46.15 -13.85
C ASP A 137 -22.51 -45.24 -13.61
N LEU A 138 -21.37 -45.81 -13.24
CA LEU A 138 -20.11 -45.09 -13.06
C LEU A 138 -19.64 -44.48 -14.39
N GLU A 139 -19.60 -45.28 -15.47
CA GLU A 139 -19.21 -44.79 -16.81
C GLU A 139 -20.12 -43.66 -17.28
N ARG A 140 -21.44 -43.75 -17.01
CA ARG A 140 -22.38 -42.67 -17.32
C ARG A 140 -22.07 -41.40 -16.54
N LEU A 141 -21.86 -41.52 -15.23
CA LEU A 141 -21.56 -40.37 -14.36
C LEU A 141 -20.22 -39.72 -14.72
N GLU A 142 -19.21 -40.50 -15.12
CA GLU A 142 -17.92 -39.97 -15.57
C GLU A 142 -18.07 -39.14 -16.84
N LEU A 143 -18.91 -39.57 -17.79
CA LEU A 143 -19.22 -38.79 -18.99
C LEU A 143 -19.98 -37.50 -18.66
N GLU A 144 -20.99 -37.57 -17.80
CA GLU A 144 -21.76 -36.41 -17.34
C GLU A 144 -20.86 -35.41 -16.59
N MET A 145 -19.93 -35.89 -15.76
CA MET A 145 -18.95 -35.04 -15.09
C MET A 145 -18.03 -34.33 -16.08
N ALA A 146 -17.51 -35.04 -17.09
CA ALA A 146 -16.64 -34.44 -18.10
C ALA A 146 -17.37 -33.37 -18.93
N GLU A 147 -18.64 -33.57 -19.23
CA GLU A 147 -19.49 -32.57 -19.90
C GLU A 147 -19.69 -31.33 -19.01
N LEU A 148 -20.01 -31.53 -17.73
CA LEU A 148 -20.17 -30.44 -16.78
C LEU A 148 -18.88 -29.65 -16.57
N GLU A 149 -17.71 -30.31 -16.49
CA GLU A 149 -16.41 -29.64 -16.38
C GLU A 149 -16.14 -28.74 -17.58
N TYR A 150 -16.50 -29.17 -18.79
CA TYR A 150 -16.36 -28.37 -20.00
C TYR A 150 -17.27 -27.12 -19.96
N ASP A 151 -18.53 -27.29 -19.55
CA ASP A 151 -19.48 -26.19 -19.42
C ASP A 151 -19.05 -25.18 -18.34
N GLU A 152 -18.55 -25.66 -17.20
CA GLU A 152 -17.99 -24.82 -16.14
C GLU A 152 -16.81 -23.98 -16.64
N MET A 153 -15.88 -24.60 -17.38
CA MET A 153 -14.75 -23.87 -17.97
C MET A 153 -15.22 -22.74 -18.90
N ALA A 154 -16.25 -22.98 -19.70
CA ALA A 154 -16.81 -21.95 -20.59
C ALA A 154 -17.46 -20.80 -19.80
N VAL A 155 -18.17 -21.11 -18.70
CA VAL A 155 -18.76 -20.11 -17.81
C VAL A 155 -17.66 -19.28 -17.13
N TRP A 156 -16.62 -19.93 -16.60
CA TRP A 156 -15.50 -19.25 -15.96
C TRP A 156 -14.78 -18.31 -16.93
N ALA A 157 -14.52 -18.73 -18.17
CA ALA A 157 -13.93 -17.87 -19.18
C ALA A 157 -14.77 -16.60 -19.44
N SER A 158 -16.10 -16.75 -19.55
CA SER A 158 -17.01 -15.61 -19.73
C SER A 158 -17.04 -14.67 -18.50
N ILE A 159 -16.93 -15.23 -17.29
CA ILE A 159 -16.84 -14.43 -16.05
C ILE A 159 -15.54 -13.63 -16.05
N ASP A 160 -14.41 -14.27 -16.37
CA ASP A 160 -13.10 -13.63 -16.41
C ASP A 160 -13.08 -12.50 -17.43
N ASP A 161 -13.57 -12.72 -18.65
CA ASP A 161 -13.68 -11.69 -19.68
C ASP A 161 -14.50 -10.48 -19.19
N ARG A 162 -15.62 -10.73 -18.50
CA ARG A 162 -16.45 -9.66 -17.96
C ARG A 162 -15.79 -8.95 -16.77
N MET A 163 -15.06 -9.67 -15.93
CA MET A 163 -14.27 -9.09 -14.85
C MET A 163 -13.16 -8.19 -15.39
N TRP A 164 -12.45 -8.63 -16.43
CA TRP A 164 -11.43 -7.82 -17.11
C TRP A 164 -12.02 -6.57 -17.75
N ALA A 165 -13.15 -6.69 -18.45
CA ALA A 165 -13.84 -5.54 -19.03
C ALA A 165 -14.26 -4.53 -17.95
N LEU A 166 -14.77 -5.00 -16.81
CA LEU A 166 -15.15 -4.14 -15.70
C LEU A 166 -13.95 -3.49 -15.02
N ALA A 167 -12.84 -4.21 -14.87
CA ALA A 167 -11.60 -3.69 -14.31
C ALA A 167 -11.04 -2.56 -15.18
N ALA A 168 -10.98 -2.75 -16.50
CA ALA A 168 -10.53 -1.72 -17.44
C ALA A 168 -11.41 -0.45 -17.37
N GLN A 169 -12.73 -0.60 -17.26
CA GLN A 169 -13.64 0.55 -17.10
C GLN A 169 -13.43 1.28 -15.76
N ARG A 170 -13.14 0.55 -14.68
CA ARG A 170 -12.85 1.15 -13.38
C ARG A 170 -11.51 1.89 -13.41
N GLU A 171 -10.47 1.29 -14.00
CA GLU A 171 -9.16 1.92 -14.16
C GLU A 171 -9.26 3.21 -14.96
N LEU A 172 -10.00 3.20 -16.08
CA LEU A 172 -10.29 4.40 -16.84
C LEU A 172 -10.92 5.45 -15.93
N ARG A 173 -12.10 5.17 -15.36
CA ARG A 173 -12.81 6.10 -14.48
C ARG A 173 -11.93 6.66 -13.36
N ASP A 174 -11.14 5.82 -12.71
CA ASP A 174 -10.29 6.21 -11.59
C ASP A 174 -9.16 7.15 -12.04
N MET A 175 -8.61 6.96 -13.26
CA MET A 175 -7.66 7.91 -13.86
C MET A 175 -8.29 9.29 -14.09
N GLU A 176 -9.57 9.35 -14.43
CA GLU A 176 -10.25 10.60 -14.83
C GLU A 176 -10.72 11.35 -13.60
N ILE A 177 -11.15 10.61 -12.57
CA ILE A 177 -11.32 11.15 -11.21
C ILE A 177 -10.00 11.78 -10.72
N ALA A 178 -8.88 11.07 -10.84
CA ALA A 178 -7.57 11.59 -10.44
C ALA A 178 -7.18 12.85 -11.24
N ARG A 179 -7.50 12.88 -12.55
CA ARG A 179 -7.28 14.05 -13.41
C ARG A 179 -8.10 15.24 -12.95
N VAL A 180 -9.40 15.04 -12.70
CA VAL A 180 -10.31 16.09 -12.21
C VAL A 180 -9.83 16.63 -10.87
N ALA A 181 -9.48 15.75 -9.91
CA ALA A 181 -8.96 16.16 -8.61
C ALA A 181 -7.69 17.03 -8.73
N THR A 182 -6.77 16.65 -9.64
CA THR A 182 -5.56 17.43 -9.92
C THR A 182 -5.88 18.79 -10.55
N MET A 183 -6.81 18.84 -11.51
CA MET A 183 -7.27 20.09 -12.13
C MET A 183 -7.92 21.02 -11.11
N GLU A 184 -8.76 20.50 -10.22
CA GLU A 184 -9.36 21.27 -9.14
C GLU A 184 -8.33 21.81 -8.15
N GLN A 185 -7.30 21.03 -7.81
CA GLN A 185 -6.20 21.51 -6.97
C GLN A 185 -5.43 22.66 -7.65
N ARG A 186 -5.14 22.54 -8.95
CA ARG A 186 -4.49 23.61 -9.73
C ARG A 186 -5.37 24.84 -9.81
N ALA A 187 -6.66 24.69 -10.08
CA ALA A 187 -7.61 25.79 -10.10
C ALA A 187 -7.69 26.50 -8.73
N ARG A 188 -7.72 25.74 -7.63
CA ARG A 188 -7.65 26.31 -6.27
C ARG A 188 -6.34 27.06 -6.02
N ALA A 189 -5.21 26.54 -6.48
CA ALA A 189 -3.92 27.23 -6.36
C ALA A 189 -3.91 28.55 -7.14
N ILE A 190 -4.36 28.54 -8.39
CA ILE A 190 -4.45 29.75 -9.23
C ILE A 190 -5.41 30.78 -8.61
N ARG A 191 -6.56 30.35 -8.09
CA ARG A 191 -7.49 31.26 -7.39
C ARG A 191 -6.89 31.90 -6.13
N ARG A 192 -5.98 31.19 -5.43
CA ARG A 192 -5.25 31.73 -4.28
C ARG A 192 -4.15 32.70 -4.71
N LEU A 193 -3.58 32.51 -5.90
CA LEU A 193 -2.68 33.45 -6.55
C LEU A 193 -3.52 34.59 -7.13
N ASN A 194 -4.06 35.44 -6.27
CA ASN A 194 -4.69 36.67 -6.73
C ASN A 194 -3.60 37.57 -7.34
N VAL A 195 -3.50 37.58 -8.67
CA VAL A 195 -2.52 38.41 -9.39
C VAL A 195 -2.63 39.88 -8.99
N ALA A 196 -3.84 40.36 -8.65
CA ALA A 196 -4.04 41.72 -8.19
C ALA A 196 -3.44 41.99 -6.79
N SER A 197 -3.38 41.00 -5.90
CA SER A 197 -2.70 41.17 -4.59
C SER A 197 -1.18 41.22 -4.73
N ASP A 198 -0.63 40.58 -5.75
CA ASP A 198 0.80 40.65 -6.06
C ASP A 198 1.16 41.93 -6.83
N ALA A 199 0.27 42.40 -7.72
CA ALA A 199 0.45 43.64 -8.47
C ALA A 199 0.33 44.89 -7.58
N PHE A 200 -0.51 44.84 -6.54
CA PHE A 200 -0.69 45.91 -5.56
C PHE A 200 -0.33 45.41 -4.16
N TYR A 201 0.97 45.31 -3.91
CA TYR A 201 1.49 44.79 -2.65
C TYR A 201 1.33 45.83 -1.53
N ILE A 202 0.27 45.68 -0.73
CA ILE A 202 0.03 46.52 0.45
C ILE A 202 0.63 45.88 1.71
N TRP A 203 1.57 46.59 2.31
CA TRP A 203 2.27 46.18 3.53
C TRP A 203 2.45 47.35 4.50
N HIS A 204 3.31 47.16 5.50
CA HIS A 204 3.65 48.19 6.47
C HIS A 204 5.16 48.18 6.75
N LYS A 205 5.73 49.37 6.91
CA LYS A 205 7.12 49.57 7.33
C LYS A 205 7.09 50.39 8.63
N GLY A 206 7.04 49.68 9.76
CA GLY A 206 6.87 50.31 11.07
C GLY A 206 5.53 51.07 11.17
N PRO A 207 5.54 52.40 11.40
CA PRO A 207 4.32 53.20 11.50
C PRO A 207 3.67 53.49 10.13
N PHE A 208 4.40 53.38 9.02
CA PHE A 208 3.91 53.70 7.68
C PHE A 208 3.17 52.52 7.04
N GLY A 209 2.10 52.81 6.31
CA GLY A 209 1.54 51.91 5.31
C GLY A 209 2.31 52.04 4.00
N THR A 210 2.59 50.92 3.33
CA THR A 210 3.30 50.93 2.05
C THR A 210 2.47 50.24 0.96
N ILE A 211 2.53 50.77 -0.26
CA ILE A 211 1.94 50.15 -1.46
C ILE A 211 3.02 50.05 -2.54
N ASN A 212 3.27 48.84 -3.06
CA ASN A 212 4.33 48.58 -4.04
C ASN A 212 5.72 49.09 -3.62
N GLY A 213 5.96 49.16 -2.31
CA GLY A 213 7.20 49.66 -1.72
C GLY A 213 7.22 51.16 -1.41
N PHE A 214 6.24 51.95 -1.88
CA PHE A 214 6.13 53.38 -1.60
C PHE A 214 5.40 53.64 -0.27
N SER A 215 5.96 54.52 0.55
CA SER A 215 5.45 54.86 1.88
C SER A 215 4.39 55.97 1.79
N MET A 216 3.20 55.69 2.31
CA MET A 216 2.08 56.62 2.34
C MET A 216 1.98 57.25 3.73
N GLY A 217 2.66 58.37 3.91
CA GLY A 217 2.68 59.12 5.16
C GLY A 217 4.01 59.83 5.39
N ARG A 218 4.06 60.61 6.46
CA ARG A 218 5.25 61.37 6.88
C ARG A 218 5.32 61.37 8.40
N LEU A 219 6.51 61.17 8.97
CA LEU A 219 6.73 61.40 10.40
C LEU A 219 7.72 62.57 10.59
N PRO A 220 7.69 63.24 11.75
CA PRO A 220 8.68 64.26 12.09
C PRO A 220 10.12 63.73 12.17
N THR A 221 10.29 62.47 12.58
CA THR A 221 11.60 61.82 12.76
C THR A 221 12.14 61.17 11.49
N GLN A 222 11.26 60.80 10.56
CA GLN A 222 11.59 60.19 9.29
C GLN A 222 10.75 60.86 8.20
N HIS A 223 11.41 61.74 7.44
CA HIS A 223 10.77 62.42 6.33
C HIS A 223 10.79 61.54 5.08
N THR A 224 9.60 61.31 4.53
CA THR A 224 9.41 60.67 3.23
C THR A 224 9.26 61.77 2.18
N ASP A 225 9.92 61.60 1.03
CA ASP A 225 9.84 62.56 -0.06
C ASP A 225 8.42 62.63 -0.64
N TRP A 226 7.96 63.83 -0.97
CA TRP A 226 6.65 64.03 -1.58
C TRP A 226 6.46 63.25 -2.88
N HIS A 227 7.53 63.02 -3.64
CA HIS A 227 7.46 62.17 -4.84
C HIS A 227 7.06 60.73 -4.53
N GLU A 228 7.57 60.16 -3.42
CA GLU A 228 7.20 58.81 -2.97
C GLU A 228 5.76 58.79 -2.46
N ILE A 229 5.35 59.79 -1.68
CA ILE A 229 3.98 59.90 -1.18
C ILE A 229 2.98 60.05 -2.32
N ASN A 230 3.28 60.90 -3.30
CA ASN A 230 2.44 61.16 -4.46
C ASN A 230 2.36 59.92 -5.37
N ALA A 231 3.46 59.16 -5.50
CA ALA A 231 3.44 57.86 -6.17
C ALA A 231 2.54 56.85 -5.42
N ALA A 232 2.62 56.79 -4.09
CA ALA A 232 1.76 55.93 -3.27
C ALA A 232 0.27 56.27 -3.43
N TRP A 233 -0.09 57.56 -3.46
CA TRP A 233 -1.46 58.00 -3.77
C TRP A 233 -1.90 57.61 -5.18
N GLY A 234 -0.99 57.66 -6.15
CA GLY A 234 -1.27 57.20 -7.51
C GLY A 234 -1.56 55.72 -7.61
N GLU A 235 -0.71 54.89 -7.00
CA GLU A 235 -0.91 53.44 -6.90
C GLU A 235 -2.22 53.10 -6.16
N ALA A 236 -2.51 53.80 -5.06
CA ALA A 236 -3.76 53.61 -4.32
C ALA A 236 -5.00 53.99 -5.14
N THR A 237 -4.90 55.03 -5.97
CA THR A 237 -5.98 55.46 -6.88
C THR A 237 -6.18 54.46 -8.00
N LEU A 238 -5.10 53.94 -8.59
CA LEU A 238 -5.15 52.91 -9.61
C LEU A 238 -5.78 51.62 -9.06
N LEU A 239 -5.39 51.21 -7.86
CA LEU A 239 -6.00 50.07 -7.18
C LEU A 239 -7.50 50.28 -6.93
N LEU A 240 -7.91 51.45 -6.45
CA LEU A 240 -9.31 51.75 -6.19
C LEU A 240 -10.15 51.70 -7.47
N GLN A 241 -9.64 52.27 -8.57
CA GLN A 241 -10.28 52.16 -9.88
C GLN A 241 -10.34 50.70 -10.35
N HIS A 242 -9.25 49.95 -10.20
CA HIS A 242 -9.20 48.54 -10.60
C HIS A 242 -10.23 47.69 -9.83
N ILE A 243 -10.38 47.90 -8.52
CA ILE A 243 -11.41 47.23 -7.73
C ILE A 243 -12.81 47.60 -8.24
N ALA A 244 -13.06 48.88 -8.54
CA ALA A 244 -14.34 49.32 -9.07
C ALA A 244 -14.66 48.68 -10.44
N GLU A 245 -13.67 48.58 -11.34
CA GLU A 245 -13.80 47.89 -12.63
C GLU A 245 -14.06 46.39 -12.48
N CYS A 246 -13.31 45.71 -11.60
CA CYS A 246 -13.52 44.30 -11.28
C CYS A 246 -14.92 44.01 -10.73
N LEU A 247 -15.49 44.95 -9.97
CA LEU A 247 -16.84 44.84 -9.41
C LEU A 247 -17.94 45.39 -10.34
N GLY A 248 -17.58 46.03 -11.45
CA GLY A 248 -18.51 46.68 -12.37
C GLY A 248 -19.23 47.90 -11.78
N VAL A 249 -18.61 48.60 -10.82
CA VAL A 249 -19.19 49.77 -10.15
C VAL A 249 -18.75 51.06 -10.85
N ALA A 250 -19.71 51.85 -11.32
CA ALA A 250 -19.45 53.18 -11.83
C ALA A 250 -19.65 54.23 -10.73
N PHE A 251 -18.63 55.05 -10.46
CA PHE A 251 -18.74 56.18 -9.55
C PHE A 251 -19.58 57.31 -10.16
N HIS A 252 -20.59 57.81 -9.44
CA HIS A 252 -21.52 58.82 -9.97
C HIS A 252 -21.09 60.27 -9.66
N ARG A 253 -20.47 60.52 -8.50
CA ARG A 253 -20.06 61.87 -8.07
C ARG A 253 -18.68 62.27 -8.54
N TYR A 254 -17.79 61.29 -8.67
CA TYR A 254 -16.37 61.49 -8.92
C TYR A 254 -15.88 60.48 -9.96
N ARG A 255 -14.85 60.86 -10.71
CA ARG A 255 -14.09 59.98 -11.60
C ARG A 255 -12.64 59.98 -11.16
N LEU A 256 -12.10 58.80 -10.88
CA LEU A 256 -10.69 58.62 -10.56
C LEU A 256 -9.87 58.62 -11.86
N VAL A 257 -8.73 59.30 -11.86
CA VAL A 257 -7.80 59.36 -13.00
C VAL A 257 -6.38 59.09 -12.49
N PRO A 258 -5.93 57.82 -12.51
CA PRO A 258 -4.59 57.44 -12.09
C PRO A 258 -3.58 57.87 -13.16
N LEU A 259 -2.65 58.74 -12.77
CA LEU A 259 -1.56 59.26 -13.60
C LEU A 259 -0.23 59.14 -12.85
N GLY A 260 -0.03 58.01 -12.15
CA GLY A 260 1.15 57.80 -11.30
C GLY A 260 1.26 58.88 -10.22
N ASN A 261 2.42 59.54 -10.15
CA ASN A 261 2.69 60.59 -9.17
C ASN A 261 1.87 61.88 -9.35
N ALA A 262 1.13 62.04 -10.45
CA ALA A 262 0.30 63.20 -10.74
C ALA A 262 -1.19 62.83 -10.85
N SER A 263 -1.61 61.80 -10.11
CA SER A 263 -3.00 61.32 -10.11
C SER A 263 -4.00 62.38 -9.69
N LYS A 264 -5.24 62.26 -10.18
CA LYS A 264 -6.30 63.26 -9.99
C LYS A 264 -7.67 62.62 -9.75
N VAL A 265 -8.59 63.40 -9.19
CA VAL A 265 -10.01 63.07 -9.08
C VAL A 265 -10.82 64.20 -9.70
N ILE A 266 -11.75 63.85 -10.57
CA ILE A 266 -12.61 64.81 -11.27
C ILE A 266 -14.02 64.72 -10.67
N ARG A 267 -14.53 65.84 -10.16
CA ARG A 267 -15.92 65.94 -9.71
C ARG A 267 -16.83 66.12 -10.91
N LEU A 268 -17.78 65.20 -11.09
CA LEU A 268 -18.69 65.18 -12.24
C LEU A 268 -19.92 66.09 -12.06
N GLN A 269 -20.17 66.57 -10.85
CA GLN A 269 -21.23 67.56 -10.58
C GLN A 269 -20.81 68.94 -11.10
N ARG A 270 -21.73 69.68 -11.74
CA ARG A 270 -21.42 71.02 -12.27
C ARG A 270 -21.22 72.05 -11.14
N PRO A 271 -20.19 72.93 -11.20
CA PRO A 271 -19.13 72.98 -12.20
C PRO A 271 -18.14 71.82 -12.04
N GLU A 272 -17.66 71.27 -13.17
CA GLU A 272 -16.62 70.24 -13.15
C GLU A 272 -15.35 70.82 -12.53
N MET A 273 -14.83 70.13 -11.51
CA MET A 273 -13.65 70.55 -10.77
C MET A 273 -12.65 69.41 -10.75
N GLU A 274 -11.40 69.72 -11.07
CA GLU A 274 -10.27 68.80 -10.92
C GLU A 274 -9.63 68.99 -9.56
N TYR A 275 -9.49 67.90 -8.81
CA TYR A 275 -8.73 67.83 -7.58
C TYR A 275 -7.46 66.99 -7.80
N HIS A 276 -6.32 67.51 -7.37
CA HIS A 276 -5.04 66.83 -7.49
C HIS A 276 -4.86 65.87 -6.31
N LEU A 277 -4.41 64.64 -6.54
CA LEU A 277 -4.02 63.68 -5.49
C LEU A 277 -2.50 63.65 -5.27
N HIS A 278 -1.84 64.75 -5.62
CA HIS A 278 -0.43 64.98 -5.35
C HIS A 278 -0.30 66.26 -4.51
N GLY A 279 0.46 66.17 -3.43
CA GLY A 279 0.64 67.26 -2.48
C GLY A 279 2.08 67.73 -2.40
N SER A 280 2.25 68.84 -1.68
CA SER A 280 3.49 69.43 -1.22
C SER A 280 3.30 70.02 0.19
N ASP A 281 4.38 70.47 0.82
CA ASP A 281 4.35 71.10 2.15
C ASP A 281 3.46 72.36 2.22
N GLN A 282 3.16 72.96 1.06
CA GLN A 282 2.31 74.14 0.95
C GLN A 282 0.81 73.80 1.07
N ASP A 283 0.41 72.55 0.85
CA ASP A 283 -0.99 72.11 0.81
C ASP A 283 -1.59 71.79 2.19
N ALA A 284 -0.87 72.13 3.27
CA ALA A 284 -1.22 71.83 4.65
C ALA A 284 -2.32 72.77 5.21
N PHE A 285 -3.45 72.86 4.52
CA PHE A 285 -4.63 73.63 4.90
C PHE A 285 -5.92 72.95 4.38
N PRO A 286 -7.08 73.09 5.07
CA PRO A 286 -8.27 72.28 4.79
C PRO A 286 -8.82 72.39 3.36
N GLU A 287 -8.79 73.58 2.76
CA GLU A 287 -9.35 73.86 1.43
C GLU A 287 -8.35 73.61 0.29
N SER A 288 -7.22 72.96 0.56
CA SER A 288 -6.25 72.64 -0.49
C SER A 288 -6.85 71.67 -1.51
N PHE A 289 -6.48 71.83 -2.78
CA PHE A 289 -6.92 70.90 -3.84
C PHE A 289 -6.52 69.45 -3.53
N PHE A 290 -5.42 69.26 -2.80
CA PHE A 290 -4.98 67.97 -2.30
C PHE A 290 -5.97 67.37 -1.28
N ASN A 291 -6.36 68.14 -0.26
CA ASN A 291 -7.31 67.69 0.76
C ASN A 291 -8.72 67.45 0.19
N LEU A 292 -9.16 68.28 -0.76
CA LEU A 292 -10.40 68.05 -1.50
C LEU A 292 -10.32 66.78 -2.36
N GLY A 293 -9.16 66.51 -2.96
CA GLY A 293 -8.89 65.27 -3.71
C GLY A 293 -8.95 64.04 -2.82
N ILE A 294 -8.32 64.09 -1.64
CA ILE A 294 -8.36 63.01 -0.63
C ILE A 294 -9.80 62.75 -0.18
N ALA A 295 -10.57 63.79 0.13
CA ALA A 295 -11.97 63.64 0.53
C ALA A 295 -12.83 63.01 -0.59
N ALA A 296 -12.61 63.41 -1.84
CA ALA A 296 -13.30 62.83 -3.00
C ALA A 296 -12.90 61.36 -3.22
N TRP A 297 -11.62 61.03 -3.05
CA TRP A 297 -11.12 59.65 -3.09
C TRP A 297 -11.74 58.80 -1.98
N LEU A 298 -11.90 59.36 -0.79
CA LEU A 298 -12.49 58.67 0.36
C LEU A 298 -14.00 58.42 0.18
N ASP A 299 -14.73 59.35 -0.44
CA ASP A 299 -16.15 59.13 -0.82
C ASP A 299 -16.28 58.00 -1.84
N CYS A 300 -15.33 57.86 -2.78
CA CYS A 300 -15.29 56.72 -3.69
C CYS A 300 -15.06 55.39 -2.94
N LEU A 301 -14.12 55.38 -1.99
CA LEU A 301 -13.86 54.21 -1.15
C LEU A 301 -15.10 53.82 -0.31
N GLY A 302 -15.77 54.81 0.29
CA GLY A 302 -17.00 54.60 1.05
C GLY A 302 -18.16 54.10 0.18
N HIS A 303 -18.27 54.58 -1.06
CA HIS A 303 -19.27 54.07 -2.00
C HIS A 303 -19.04 52.59 -2.35
N LEU A 304 -17.78 52.17 -2.55
CA LEU A 304 -17.47 50.75 -2.72
C LEU A 304 -17.80 49.93 -1.48
N GLU A 305 -17.50 50.44 -0.28
CA GLU A 305 -17.89 49.77 0.97
C GLU A 305 -19.41 49.53 0.99
N THR A 306 -20.22 50.55 0.73
CA THR A 306 -21.68 50.40 0.71
C THR A 306 -22.16 49.38 -0.33
N TRP A 307 -21.56 49.39 -1.53
CA TRP A 307 -21.93 48.46 -2.59
C TRP A 307 -21.59 47.00 -2.24
N VAL A 308 -20.45 46.79 -1.55
CA VAL A 308 -20.04 45.47 -1.06
C VAL A 308 -20.97 45.01 0.06
N LEU A 309 -21.33 45.90 0.99
CA LEU A 309 -22.24 45.60 2.10
C LEU A 309 -23.64 45.15 1.65
N GLU A 310 -24.14 45.71 0.53
CA GLU A 310 -25.42 45.29 -0.05
C GLU A 310 -25.40 43.83 -0.53
N ARG A 311 -24.22 43.29 -0.89
CA ARG A 311 -24.05 41.92 -1.39
C ARG A 311 -23.59 40.94 -0.32
N ASP A 312 -22.80 41.42 0.63
CA ASP A 312 -22.28 40.64 1.74
C ASP A 312 -22.45 41.42 3.05
N LEU A 313 -23.57 41.16 3.72
CA LEU A 313 -23.92 41.78 5.01
C LEU A 313 -22.93 41.43 6.13
N SER A 314 -22.13 40.37 5.96
CA SER A 314 -21.12 39.95 6.93
C SER A 314 -19.80 40.69 6.77
N PHE A 315 -19.54 41.26 5.60
CA PHE A 315 -18.35 42.03 5.35
C PHE A 315 -18.38 43.33 6.17
N ARG A 316 -17.25 43.70 6.77
CA ARG A 316 -17.05 45.00 7.43
C ARG A 316 -15.61 45.41 7.24
N LEU A 317 -15.38 46.67 6.91
CA LEU A 317 -14.03 47.21 6.91
C LEU A 317 -13.49 47.30 8.35
N PRO A 318 -12.19 47.04 8.56
CA PRO A 318 -11.59 47.12 9.88
C PRO A 318 -11.59 48.55 10.44
N TYR A 319 -11.51 49.56 9.57
CA TYR A 319 -11.53 50.97 9.95
C TYR A 319 -12.74 51.67 9.36
N LYS A 320 -13.54 52.30 10.21
CA LYS A 320 -14.71 53.08 9.79
C LYS A 320 -14.28 54.28 8.95
N ILE A 321 -14.95 54.47 7.82
CA ILE A 321 -14.78 55.62 6.92
C ILE A 321 -15.84 56.68 7.25
N THR A 322 -15.41 57.93 7.39
CA THR A 322 -16.27 59.12 7.40
C THR A 322 -15.86 60.05 6.26
N ALA A 323 -16.44 61.26 6.18
CA ALA A 323 -16.16 62.19 5.09
C ALA A 323 -14.68 62.63 5.01
N SER A 324 -13.98 62.68 6.14
CA SER A 324 -12.57 63.12 6.23
C SER A 324 -11.66 62.16 6.98
N ASP A 325 -12.22 61.21 7.75
CA ASP A 325 -11.47 60.44 8.72
C ASP A 325 -11.57 58.93 8.45
N VAL A 326 -10.50 58.21 8.80
CA VAL A 326 -10.40 56.76 8.69
C VAL A 326 -9.90 56.17 10.00
N GLY A 327 -10.79 55.47 10.71
CA GLY A 327 -10.46 54.86 12.00
C GLY A 327 -10.13 55.91 13.08
N ASN A 328 -10.92 56.98 13.14
CA ASN A 328 -10.80 58.11 14.08
C ASN A 328 -9.61 59.06 13.85
N PHE A 329 -8.84 58.89 12.77
CA PHE A 329 -7.77 59.81 12.38
C PHE A 329 -8.13 60.51 11.08
N SER A 330 -7.84 61.81 10.98
CA SER A 330 -8.12 62.56 9.76
C SER A 330 -7.14 62.19 8.65
N LEU A 331 -7.67 61.93 7.46
CA LEU A 331 -6.88 61.70 6.26
C LEU A 331 -6.52 63.01 5.56
N LEU A 332 -7.06 64.15 6.02
CA LEU A 332 -6.69 65.47 5.54
C LEU A 332 -5.30 65.86 6.07
N PHE A 333 -4.47 66.42 5.19
CA PHE A 333 -3.15 66.90 5.52
C PHE A 333 -3.23 68.28 6.20
N LEU A 334 -3.15 68.30 7.53
CA LEU A 334 -3.34 69.48 8.38
C LEU A 334 -2.16 69.74 9.35
N ARG A 335 -0.94 69.29 9.00
CA ARG A 335 0.30 69.38 9.82
C ARG A 335 0.35 68.48 11.07
N ASP A 336 -0.59 67.55 11.22
CA ASP A 336 -0.45 66.42 12.16
C ASP A 336 0.03 65.18 11.38
N ASP A 337 1.35 65.14 11.16
CA ASP A 337 2.04 64.11 10.40
C ASP A 337 1.80 62.69 10.96
N GLU A 338 1.74 62.55 12.29
CA GLU A 338 1.53 61.26 12.93
C GLU A 338 0.09 60.73 12.75
N ALA A 339 -0.91 61.59 12.98
CA ALA A 339 -2.31 61.21 12.77
C ALA A 339 -2.57 60.91 11.29
N TRP A 340 -2.02 61.74 10.39
CA TRP A 340 -2.17 61.56 8.95
C TRP A 340 -1.54 60.26 8.44
N THR A 341 -0.37 59.89 8.96
CA THR A 341 0.28 58.61 8.64
C THR A 341 -0.54 57.41 9.12
N LYS A 342 -1.14 57.50 10.32
CA LYS A 342 -2.04 56.45 10.82
C LYS A 342 -3.31 56.35 9.97
N ALA A 343 -3.92 57.47 9.62
CA ALA A 343 -5.09 57.50 8.73
C ALA A 343 -4.77 56.88 7.37
N SER A 344 -3.63 57.22 6.78
CA SER A 344 -3.15 56.69 5.49
C SER A 344 -2.95 55.18 5.55
N LYS A 345 -2.32 54.67 6.63
CA LYS A 345 -2.17 53.23 6.86
C LYS A 345 -3.52 52.52 7.03
N ASN A 346 -4.47 53.13 7.72
CA ASN A 346 -5.83 52.59 7.89
C ASN A 346 -6.55 52.53 6.53
N ALA A 347 -6.43 53.57 5.71
CA ALA A 347 -7.01 53.62 4.36
C ALA A 347 -6.46 52.53 3.44
N LEU A 348 -5.12 52.33 3.43
CA LEU A 348 -4.49 51.23 2.69
C LEU A 348 -4.93 49.86 3.20
N THR A 349 -5.12 49.72 4.51
CA THR A 349 -5.63 48.47 5.08
C THR A 349 -7.07 48.21 4.60
N ASN A 350 -7.94 49.21 4.61
CA ASN A 350 -9.29 49.08 4.06
C ASN A 350 -9.27 48.67 2.57
N LEU A 351 -8.43 49.30 1.75
CA LEU A 351 -8.22 48.90 0.35
C LEU A 351 -7.78 47.44 0.22
N LYS A 352 -6.84 46.99 1.06
CA LYS A 352 -6.39 45.59 1.07
C LYS A 352 -7.52 44.61 1.37
N TRP A 353 -8.42 44.97 2.29
CA TRP A 353 -9.59 44.16 2.62
C TRP A 353 -10.60 44.12 1.47
N LEU A 354 -10.86 45.25 0.82
CA LEU A 354 -11.71 45.31 -0.39
C LEU A 354 -11.11 44.49 -1.53
N LEU A 355 -9.80 44.59 -1.77
CA LEU A 355 -9.10 43.81 -2.78
C LEU A 355 -9.25 42.31 -2.50
N ALA A 356 -9.02 41.88 -1.26
CA ALA A 356 -9.19 40.49 -0.85
C ALA A 356 -10.64 40.00 -1.01
N TRP A 357 -11.62 40.87 -0.75
CA TRP A 357 -13.03 40.54 -0.97
C TRP A 357 -13.37 40.44 -2.47
N SER A 358 -12.91 41.38 -3.29
CA SER A 358 -13.15 41.39 -4.75
C SER A 358 -12.56 40.18 -5.47
N ALA A 359 -11.51 39.57 -4.90
CA ALA A 359 -10.90 38.35 -5.42
C ALA A 359 -11.68 37.07 -5.09
N LYS A 360 -12.65 37.15 -4.18
CA LYS A 360 -13.53 36.00 -3.92
C LYS A 360 -14.45 35.82 -5.13
N PRO A 361 -14.65 34.58 -5.62
CA PRO A 361 -15.63 34.33 -6.64
C PRO A 361 -17.00 34.72 -6.10
N LEU A 362 -17.57 35.81 -6.64
CA LEU A 362 -18.96 36.16 -6.41
C LEU A 362 -19.83 34.97 -6.85
N PRO A 363 -20.78 34.51 -6.02
CA PRO A 363 -21.75 33.53 -6.49
C PRO A 363 -22.44 34.14 -7.71
N ALA A 364 -22.45 33.40 -8.82
CA ALA A 364 -23.10 33.83 -10.05
C ALA A 364 -24.53 34.26 -9.72
N THR A 365 -24.83 35.54 -9.89
CA THR A 365 -26.19 36.05 -9.77
C THR A 365 -26.98 35.44 -10.93
N SER A 366 -27.84 34.48 -10.60
CA SER A 366 -28.78 33.79 -11.49
C SER A 366 -29.76 34.74 -12.15
#